data_AF-B4GCP3-F1
#
_entry.id   AF-B4GCP3-F1
#
_cell.length_a   1.000
_cell.length_b   1.000
_cell.length_c   1.000
_cell.angle_alpha   90.00
_cell.angle_beta   90.00
_cell.angle_gamma   90.00
#
_symmetry.space_group_name_H-M   'P 1'
#
loop_
_entity.id
_entity.type
_entity.pdbx_description
1 polymer ?
#
loop_
_entity_poly.entity_id
_entity_poly.type
_entity_poly.pdbx_seq_one_letter_code
_entity_poly.pdbx_strand_id
1 'polypeptide(L)'
;MTSLWGTDSATINIYKPTDATTNPSLILSASSMERYQPLVQKAVDYGMSQKGSLNDQVSKAMDYLCVLFGSEILKVVPGRVSTEIDARLSFDTKNSVEKASKLIKL
;
A
#
# COMPACT_ATOMS: atom_id res chain seq x y z
N MET A 1 -7.10 21.42 -1.90
CA MET A 1 -7.00 19.96 -1.71
C MET A 1 -5.60 19.70 -1.18
N THR A 2 -5.44 19.66 0.15
CA THR A 2 -4.12 19.75 0.79
C THR A 2 -3.52 18.35 0.90
N SER A 3 -2.45 18.10 0.17
CA SER A 3 -1.63 16.89 0.27
C SER A 3 -0.81 16.95 1.58
N LEU A 4 -1.32 16.33 2.65
CA LEU A 4 -0.65 16.28 3.96
C LEU A 4 -0.52 14.85 4.49
N TRP A 5 -0.16 13.90 3.62
CA TRP A 5 0.16 12.54 4.04
C TRP A 5 1.51 12.12 3.46
N GLY A 6 2.58 12.45 4.18
CA GLY A 6 3.60 11.46 4.46
C GLY A 6 2.91 10.31 5.21
N THR A 7 3.24 9.07 4.93
CA THR A 7 2.75 7.81 5.52
C THR A 7 2.95 7.67 7.04
N ASP A 8 3.08 8.77 7.78
CA ASP A 8 3.29 8.80 9.22
C ASP A 8 1.94 8.89 9.96
N SER A 9 1.58 7.80 10.64
CA SER A 9 0.45 7.73 11.59
C SER A 9 0.46 8.84 12.65
N ALA A 10 1.64 9.40 12.99
CA ALA A 10 1.77 10.53 13.90
C ALA A 10 1.00 11.77 13.39
N THR A 11 0.99 11.99 12.08
CA THR A 11 0.30 13.13 11.48
C THR A 11 -1.22 12.91 11.52
N ILE A 12 -1.70 11.65 11.41
CA ILE A 12 -3.15 11.30 11.38
C ILE A 12 -3.80 11.66 12.71
N ASN A 13 -3.12 11.33 13.80
CA ASN A 13 -3.61 11.62 15.14
C ASN A 13 -3.67 13.13 15.44
N ILE A 14 -2.84 13.94 14.79
CA ILE A 14 -2.81 15.39 14.98
C ILE A 14 -3.96 16.06 14.21
N TYR A 15 -4.12 15.73 12.93
CA TYR A 15 -5.04 16.45 12.04
C TYR A 15 -6.42 15.81 11.88
N LYS A 16 -6.61 14.56 12.32
CA LYS A 16 -7.88 13.83 12.27
C LYS A 16 -8.57 13.92 10.90
N PRO A 17 -7.89 13.57 9.81
CA PRO A 17 -8.50 13.60 8.48
C PRO A 17 -9.68 12.63 8.37
N THR A 18 -10.62 12.91 7.47
CA THR A 18 -11.67 11.95 7.10
C THR A 18 -11.10 10.82 6.24
N ASP A 19 -10.32 11.17 5.22
CA ASP A 19 -9.74 10.24 4.24
C ASP A 19 -8.22 10.39 4.18
N ALA A 20 -7.54 9.38 3.66
CA ALA A 20 -6.10 9.36 3.46
C ALA A 20 -5.74 8.88 2.05
N THR A 21 -4.55 9.27 1.57
CA THR A 21 -4.04 8.83 0.27
C THR A 21 -2.63 8.27 0.42
N THR A 22 -2.36 7.18 -0.28
CA THR A 22 -1.00 6.68 -0.50
C THR A 22 -0.65 6.75 -1.99
N ASN A 23 0.64 6.75 -2.28
CA ASN A 23 1.20 6.58 -3.62
C ASN A 23 2.54 5.83 -3.49
N PRO A 24 3.16 5.37 -4.59
CA PRO A 24 4.38 4.57 -4.51
C PRO A 24 5.51 5.23 -3.72
N SER A 25 5.73 6.53 -3.89
CA SER A 25 6.78 7.27 -3.19
C SER A 25 6.54 7.30 -1.67
N LEU A 26 5.29 7.49 -1.26
CA LEU A 26 4.91 7.52 0.15
C LEU A 26 5.07 6.15 0.81
N ILE A 27 4.69 5.06 0.12
CA ILE A 27 4.91 3.70 0.61
C ILE A 27 6.40 3.38 0.72
N LEU A 28 7.21 3.79 -0.26
CA LEU A 28 8.67 3.62 -0.23
C LEU A 28 9.31 4.35 0.96
N SER A 29 8.90 5.59 1.24
CA SER A 29 9.39 6.32 2.42
C SER A 29 8.96 5.64 3.72
N ALA A 30 7.72 5.14 3.80
CA ALA A 30 7.20 4.45 4.98
C ALA A 30 7.93 3.14 5.24
N SER A 31 8.13 2.33 4.20
CA SER A 31 8.70 0.99 4.31
C SER A 31 10.16 1.00 4.79
N SER A 32 10.83 2.15 4.72
CA SER A 32 12.19 2.35 5.24
C SER A 32 12.22 2.71 6.73
N MET A 33 11.07 3.00 7.36
CA MET A 33 11.03 3.35 8.78
C MET A 33 11.00 2.11 9.66
N GLU A 34 11.77 2.12 10.76
CA GLU A 34 11.89 0.97 11.68
C GLU A 34 10.53 0.51 12.21
N ARG A 35 9.67 1.45 12.60
CA ARG A 35 8.32 1.16 13.13
C ARG A 35 7.40 0.40 12.17
N TYR A 36 7.68 0.45 10.87
CA TYR A 36 6.87 -0.23 9.85
C TYR A 36 7.51 -1.52 9.31
N GLN A 37 8.71 -1.89 9.78
CA GLN A 37 9.35 -3.16 9.40
C GLN A 37 8.49 -4.40 9.66
N PRO A 38 7.66 -4.47 10.73
CA PRO A 38 6.75 -5.60 10.89
C PRO A 38 5.77 -5.79 9.73
N LEU A 39 5.31 -4.70 9.09
CA LEU A 39 4.45 -4.78 7.90
C LEU A 39 5.23 -5.26 6.68
N VAL A 40 6.48 -4.80 6.53
CA VAL A 40 7.38 -5.24 5.45
C VAL A 40 7.66 -6.73 5.57
N GLN A 41 7.99 -7.22 6.77
CA GLN A 41 8.24 -8.64 7.00
C GLN A 41 6.99 -9.48 6.69
N LYS A 42 5.81 -9.05 7.15
CA LYS A 42 4.55 -9.71 6.83
C LYS A 42 4.29 -9.78 5.33
N ALA A 43 4.67 -8.74 4.59
CA ALA A 43 4.58 -8.72 3.13
C ALA A 43 5.56 -9.67 2.44
N VAL A 44 6.80 -9.75 2.94
CA VAL A 44 7.81 -10.71 2.47
C VAL A 44 7.33 -12.14 2.71
N ASP A 45 6.85 -12.45 3.91
CA ASP A 45 6.34 -13.77 4.28
C ASP A 45 5.15 -14.16 3.38
N TYR A 46 4.23 -13.22 3.16
CA TYR A 46 3.14 -13.41 2.20
C TYR A 46 3.68 -13.73 0.81
N GLY A 47 4.60 -12.91 0.27
CA GLY A 47 5.20 -13.13 -1.04
C GLY A 47 5.86 -14.50 -1.19
N MET A 48 6.64 -14.93 -0.19
CA MET A 48 7.31 -16.23 -0.15
C MET A 48 6.33 -17.41 -0.14
N SER A 49 5.15 -17.24 0.48
CA SER A 49 4.10 -18.28 0.47
C SER A 49 3.44 -18.46 -0.91
N GLN A 50 3.63 -17.52 -1.84
CA GLN A 50 3.01 -17.55 -3.15
C GLN A 50 3.81 -18.38 -4.15
N LYS A 51 3.10 -19.07 -5.05
CA LYS A 51 3.71 -19.76 -6.19
C LYS A 51 4.23 -18.77 -7.24
N GLY A 52 5.25 -19.15 -7.98
CA GLY A 52 5.79 -18.39 -9.12
C GLY A 52 7.30 -18.20 -9.03
N SER A 53 7.84 -17.39 -9.94
CA SER A 53 9.23 -16.94 -9.90
C SER A 53 9.48 -16.00 -8.71
N LEU A 54 10.75 -15.74 -8.39
CA LEU A 54 11.10 -14.73 -7.38
C LEU A 54 10.48 -13.36 -7.71
N ASN A 55 10.46 -12.97 -8.99
CA ASN A 55 9.84 -11.71 -9.42
C ASN A 55 8.32 -11.70 -9.17
N ASP A 56 7.64 -12.84 -9.35
CA ASP A 56 6.21 -12.95 -9.05
C ASP A 56 5.96 -12.84 -7.55
N GLN A 57 6.80 -13.45 -6.72
CA GLN A 57 6.73 -13.39 -5.27
C GLN A 57 6.95 -11.96 -4.76
N VAL A 58 7.98 -11.27 -5.27
CA VAL A 58 8.26 -9.86 -4.96
C VAL A 58 7.09 -8.97 -5.38
N SER A 59 6.54 -9.17 -6.59
CA SER A 59 5.38 -8.42 -7.06
C SER A 59 4.15 -8.60 -6.15
N LYS A 60 3.89 -9.84 -5.70
CA LYS A 60 2.80 -10.15 -4.76
C LYS A 60 3.05 -9.59 -3.36
N ALA A 61 4.30 -9.60 -2.89
CA ALA A 61 4.69 -8.96 -1.63
C ALA A 61 4.43 -7.45 -1.68
N MET A 62 4.81 -6.76 -2.77
CA MET A 62 4.55 -5.32 -2.91
C MET A 62 3.05 -5.00 -2.91
N ASP A 63 2.23 -5.78 -3.62
CA ASP A 63 0.77 -5.60 -3.60
C ASP A 63 0.21 -5.71 -2.19
N TYR A 64 0.64 -6.75 -1.46
CA TYR A 64 0.18 -6.98 -0.10
C TYR A 64 0.69 -5.91 0.87
N LEU A 65 1.91 -5.39 0.69
CA LEU A 65 2.44 -4.30 1.50
C LEU A 65 1.58 -3.03 1.37
N CYS A 66 1.20 -2.66 0.15
CA CYS A 66 0.31 -1.52 -0.08
C CYS A 66 -1.04 -1.69 0.65
N VAL A 67 -1.62 -2.89 0.61
CA VAL A 67 -2.88 -3.20 1.30
C VAL A 67 -2.71 -3.22 2.82
N LEU A 68 -1.58 -3.70 3.34
CA LEU A 68 -1.27 -3.65 4.78
C LEU A 68 -1.21 -2.20 5.29
N PHE A 69 -0.51 -1.31 4.57
CA PHE A 69 -0.49 0.11 4.93
C PHE A 69 -1.88 0.74 4.87
N GLY A 70 -2.64 0.47 3.80
CA GLY A 70 -4.02 0.94 3.69
C GLY A 70 -4.90 0.46 4.86
N SER A 71 -4.71 -0.79 5.28
CA SER A 71 -5.44 -1.38 6.42
C SER A 71 -5.08 -0.71 7.74
N GLU A 72 -3.80 -0.41 8.01
CA GLU A 72 -3.41 0.34 9.21
C GLU A 72 -3.98 1.76 9.21
N ILE A 73 -4.02 2.42 8.05
CA ILE A 73 -4.61 3.76 7.90
C ILE A 73 -6.12 3.73 8.18
N LEU A 74 -6.85 2.73 7.68
CA LEU A 74 -8.29 2.59 7.91
C LEU A 74 -8.66 2.36 9.38
N LYS A 75 -7.72 1.92 10.23
CA LYS A 75 -7.96 1.82 11.68
C LYS A 75 -8.00 3.18 12.37
N VAL A 76 -7.46 4.23 11.74
CA VAL A 76 -7.28 5.56 12.33
C VAL A 76 -8.10 6.65 11.65
N VAL A 77 -8.52 6.46 10.39
CA VAL A 77 -9.40 7.40 9.67
C VAL A 77 -10.83 6.87 9.60
N PRO A 78 -11.87 7.73 9.68
CA PRO A 78 -13.27 7.31 9.63
C PRO A 78 -13.80 7.06 8.21
N GLY A 79 -13.06 7.47 7.18
CA GLY A 79 -13.47 7.40 5.78
C GLY A 79 -12.67 6.35 5.00
N ARG A 80 -11.98 6.81 3.96
CA ARG A 80 -11.37 5.97 2.93
C ARG A 80 -9.86 6.13 2.89
N VAL A 81 -9.21 5.13 2.29
CA VAL A 81 -7.81 5.21 1.88
C VAL A 81 -7.71 5.00 0.36
N SER A 82 -6.96 5.86 -0.32
CA SER A 82 -6.56 5.62 -1.71
C SER A 82 -5.26 4.82 -1.74
N THR A 83 -5.22 3.77 -2.56
CA THR A 83 -4.02 2.97 -2.85
C THR A 83 -3.80 2.93 -4.35
N GLU A 84 -2.63 3.34 -4.80
CA GLU A 84 -2.29 3.40 -6.22
C GLU A 84 -1.90 2.01 -6.76
N ILE A 85 -2.30 1.72 -7.99
CA ILE A 85 -1.78 0.57 -8.74
C ILE A 85 -0.39 0.87 -9.30
N ASP A 86 0.29 -0.15 -9.82
CA ASP A 86 1.61 0.01 -10.43
C ASP A 86 1.57 0.99 -11.62
N ALA A 87 2.24 2.13 -11.49
CA ALA A 87 2.28 3.17 -12.50
C ALA A 87 2.85 2.69 -13.85
N ARG A 88 3.58 1.57 -13.90
CA ARG A 88 4.03 0.95 -15.16
C ARG A 88 2.87 0.44 -16.02
N LEU A 89 1.69 0.25 -15.43
CA LEU A 89 0.46 -0.16 -16.12
C LEU A 89 -0.36 1.02 -16.65
N SER A 90 0.09 2.27 -16.47
CA SER A 90 -0.70 3.48 -16.80
C SER A 90 -1.19 3.56 -18.25
N PHE A 91 -0.51 2.87 -19.17
CA PHE A 91 -0.87 2.83 -20.60
C PHE A 91 -1.50 1.49 -21.03
N ASP A 92 -1.84 0.63 -20.06
CA ASP A 92 -2.49 -0.67 -20.27
C ASP A 92 -3.76 -0.76 -19.43
N THR A 93 -4.90 -0.45 -20.07
CA THR A 93 -6.21 -0.45 -19.42
C THR A 93 -6.57 -1.82 -18.87
N LYS A 94 -6.30 -2.91 -19.61
CA LYS A 94 -6.69 -4.26 -19.21
C LYS A 94 -5.94 -4.66 -17.94
N ASN A 95 -4.61 -4.55 -17.97
CA ASN A 95 -3.78 -4.92 -16.83
C ASN A 95 -3.98 -3.97 -15.64
N SER A 96 -4.32 -2.70 -15.88
CA SER A 96 -4.70 -1.76 -14.81
C SER A 96 -5.96 -2.20 -14.06
N VAL A 97 -7.01 -2.60 -14.78
CA VAL A 97 -8.27 -3.09 -14.18
C VAL A 97 -8.04 -4.41 -13.43
N GLU A 98 -7.27 -5.32 -14.01
CA GLU A 98 -6.91 -6.58 -13.36
C GLU A 98 -6.11 -6.34 -12.06
N LYS A 99 -5.16 -5.40 -12.09
CA LYS A 99 -4.36 -5.02 -10.91
C LYS A 99 -5.22 -4.41 -9.81
N ALA A 100 -6.10 -3.46 -10.15
CA ALA A 100 -7.01 -2.85 -9.19
C ALA A 100 -7.94 -3.91 -8.54
N SER A 101 -8.51 -4.79 -9.36
CA SER A 101 -9.37 -5.89 -8.88
C SER A 101 -8.61 -6.87 -7.97
N LYS A 102 -7.32 -7.11 -8.24
CA LYS A 102 -6.45 -7.92 -7.39
C LYS A 102 -6.24 -7.26 -6.03
N LEU A 103 -5.95 -5.96 -5.98
CA LEU A 103 -5.75 -5.25 -4.71
C LEU A 103 -7.00 -5.27 -3.82
N ILE A 104 -8.20 -5.15 -4.41
CA ILE A 104 -9.48 -5.24 -3.66
C ILE A 104 -9.73 -6.63 -3.06
N LYS A 105 -9.16 -7.69 -3.63
CA LYS A 105 -9.34 -9.08 -3.14
C LYS A 105 -8.42 -9.45 -1.98
N LEU A 106 -7.36 -8.67 -1.74
CA LEU A 106 -6.38 -8.89 -0.68
C LEU A 106 -6.89 -8.32 0.66
#